data_AF-A0A2J7ZDZ7-F1
#
_entry.id   AF-A0A2J7ZDZ7-F1
#
_cell.length_a   1.000
_cell.length_b   1.000
_cell.length_c   1.000
_cell.angle_alpha   90.00
_cell.angle_beta   90.00
_cell.angle_gamma   90.00
#
_symmetry.space_group_name_H-M   'P 1'
#
loop_
_entity.id
_entity.type
_entity.pdbx_description
1 polymer ?
#
loop_
_entity_poly.entity_id
_entity_poly.type
_entity_poly.pdbx_seq_one_letter_code
_entity_poly.pdbx_strand_id
1 'polypeptide(L)'
;MRIISRAGAVTVAVGAGMSLAVLPAGSADAADAADDVQDVQVECNDIPGLVNAINQANANGGRITLASHCTYTLTAPNNPDDGLPEITGDVTISGKDSTIRRDPDATEVFRVFHVAPGGTLTLKSLTVSGGASGSNGGGALNDQGTLNLNDTVFKENRAVDGGGLYNNGGQLNLDRTTVERNTANGFGGGVVNDGGGTMTMKGGSLLKNRATISNGGGLENILGTASLESVSVRGNTGINGGGIRNVNGSTLNLKSTTLKDNIAVRGGGLSNLASPATLVDSLVTRNTAITAGGGIDNQSNGQVTLTNTKVVDNTPDNCAPEGSVPGCTNPTATIDPPPAQGLLPDDDVKDPE
;
A
#
# COMPACT_ATOMS: atom_id res chain seq x y z
N MET A 1 -2.92 -71.48 -38.16
CA MET A 1 -4.31 -71.01 -37.99
C MET A 1 -4.83 -71.58 -36.67
N ARG A 2 -5.35 -70.73 -35.78
CA ARG A 2 -5.77 -71.06 -34.39
C ARG A 2 -6.79 -72.22 -34.33
N ILE A 3 -6.77 -72.98 -33.22
CA ILE A 3 -7.89 -73.17 -32.25
C ILE A 3 -7.57 -74.36 -31.29
N ILE A 4 -7.34 -74.08 -29.99
CA ILE A 4 -8.17 -74.40 -28.79
C ILE A 4 -8.04 -75.84 -28.25
N SER A 5 -7.66 -75.98 -26.97
CA SER A 5 -8.54 -76.58 -25.94
C SER A 5 -8.00 -76.39 -24.53
N ARG A 6 -8.93 -76.02 -23.64
CA ARG A 6 -8.76 -75.64 -22.25
C ARG A 6 -8.78 -76.87 -21.35
N ALA A 7 -7.89 -76.89 -20.36
CA ALA A 7 -7.91 -77.84 -19.26
C ALA A 7 -9.01 -77.50 -18.24
N GLY A 8 -9.70 -78.52 -17.75
CA GLY A 8 -10.60 -78.44 -16.61
C GLY A 8 -9.88 -78.72 -15.29
N ALA A 9 -10.46 -78.26 -14.20
CA ALA A 9 -10.88 -79.05 -13.04
C ALA A 9 -11.23 -78.08 -11.90
N VAL A 10 -12.45 -78.24 -11.40
CA VAL A 10 -13.00 -77.55 -10.24
C VAL A 10 -12.59 -78.34 -9.00
N THR A 11 -11.96 -77.69 -8.02
CA THR A 11 -11.87 -78.20 -6.66
C THR A 11 -12.34 -77.09 -5.71
N VAL A 12 -13.41 -77.39 -4.99
CA VAL A 12 -14.02 -76.54 -3.96
C VAL A 12 -13.19 -76.68 -2.68
N ALA A 13 -12.70 -75.56 -2.16
CA ALA A 13 -12.21 -75.46 -0.79
C ALA A 13 -13.00 -74.35 -0.08
N VAL A 14 -13.79 -74.77 0.91
CA VAL A 14 -14.50 -73.90 1.85
C VAL A 14 -13.47 -73.36 2.83
N GLY A 15 -13.21 -72.05 2.78
CA GLY A 15 -12.31 -71.34 3.69
C GLY A 15 -13.03 -70.13 4.26
N ALA A 16 -13.18 -70.12 5.57
CA ALA A 16 -13.95 -69.16 6.35
C ALA A 16 -13.60 -67.69 6.05
N GLY A 17 -14.63 -66.86 5.89
CA GLY A 17 -14.49 -65.41 5.81
C GLY A 17 -13.97 -64.84 7.12
N MET A 18 -12.69 -64.50 7.16
CA MET A 18 -12.18 -63.49 8.09
C MET A 18 -12.52 -62.12 7.49
N SER A 19 -13.57 -61.51 8.03
CA SER A 19 -13.85 -60.09 7.83
C SER A 19 -12.68 -59.31 8.41
N LEU A 20 -11.80 -58.79 7.55
CA LEU A 20 -10.89 -57.71 7.94
C LEU A 20 -11.77 -56.48 8.21
N ALA A 21 -12.07 -56.23 9.48
CA ALA A 21 -12.46 -54.91 9.91
C ALA A 21 -11.28 -53.98 9.63
N VAL A 22 -11.37 -53.24 8.53
CA VAL A 22 -10.57 -52.03 8.33
C VAL A 22 -11.05 -51.07 9.41
N LEU A 23 -10.32 -51.02 10.53
CA LEU A 23 -10.41 -49.89 11.44
C LEU A 23 -10.17 -48.64 10.59
N PRO A 24 -11.06 -47.62 10.61
CA PRO A 24 -10.66 -46.34 10.06
C PRO A 24 -9.39 -45.96 10.79
N ALA A 25 -8.28 -45.82 10.05
CA ALA A 25 -7.16 -45.06 10.55
C ALA A 25 -7.79 -43.75 11.01
N GLY A 26 -7.79 -43.53 12.33
CA GLY A 26 -8.14 -42.22 12.87
C GLY A 26 -7.34 -41.22 12.04
N SER A 27 -8.00 -40.15 11.60
CA SER A 27 -7.30 -39.03 11.00
C SER A 27 -6.09 -38.77 11.86
N ALA A 28 -4.92 -39.13 11.36
CA ALA A 28 -3.71 -38.53 11.83
C ALA A 28 -3.98 -37.08 11.50
N ASP A 29 -4.39 -36.32 12.51
CA ASP A 29 -4.15 -34.90 12.53
C ASP A 29 -2.71 -34.79 12.07
N ALA A 30 -2.54 -34.32 10.84
CA ALA A 30 -1.29 -33.77 10.42
C ALA A 30 -1.12 -32.59 11.37
N ALA A 31 -0.54 -32.89 12.54
CA ALA A 31 0.12 -31.93 13.36
C ALA A 31 1.00 -31.18 12.37
N ASP A 32 0.59 -29.95 12.14
CA ASP A 32 1.35 -28.89 11.52
C ASP A 32 2.81 -29.18 11.87
N ALA A 33 3.60 -29.52 10.86
CA ALA A 33 5.04 -29.57 11.03
C ALA A 33 5.39 -28.12 11.33
N ALA A 34 5.44 -27.79 12.62
CA ALA A 34 5.82 -26.50 13.13
C ALA A 34 7.22 -26.25 12.57
N ASP A 35 7.25 -25.49 11.49
CA ASP A 35 8.40 -24.75 11.02
C ASP A 35 8.97 -24.08 12.27
N ASP A 36 10.21 -24.41 12.63
CA ASP A 36 10.94 -23.94 13.83
C ASP A 36 11.28 -22.44 13.69
N VAL A 37 10.29 -21.65 13.31
CA VAL A 37 10.36 -20.21 13.23
C VAL A 37 10.31 -19.72 14.66
N GLN A 38 11.45 -19.25 15.17
CA GLN A 38 11.53 -18.64 16.48
C GLN A 38 10.52 -17.49 16.56
N ASP A 39 9.53 -17.62 17.45
CA ASP A 39 8.57 -16.57 17.77
C ASP A 39 9.07 -15.82 19.01
N VAL A 40 9.68 -14.67 18.78
CA VAL A 40 10.26 -13.82 19.83
C VAL A 40 9.18 -12.85 20.31
N GLN A 41 8.80 -12.94 21.59
CA GLN A 41 7.94 -11.95 22.22
C GLN A 41 8.78 -10.75 22.66
N VAL A 42 8.32 -9.53 22.34
CA VAL A 42 8.98 -8.28 22.75
C VAL A 42 8.07 -7.55 23.74
N GLU A 43 8.59 -7.26 24.92
CA GLU A 43 7.87 -6.53 25.97
C GLU A 43 7.49 -5.12 25.53
N CYS A 44 6.48 -4.54 26.18
CA CYS A 44 5.95 -3.24 25.78
C CYS A 44 7.03 -2.15 25.85
N ASN A 45 7.28 -1.48 24.73
CA ASN A 45 8.27 -0.42 24.56
C ASN A 45 9.72 -0.86 24.87
N ASP A 46 10.03 -2.16 24.82
CA ASP A 46 11.40 -2.67 24.88
C ASP A 46 12.10 -2.50 23.52
N ILE A 47 12.61 -1.30 23.26
CA ILE A 47 13.29 -0.97 22.00
C ILE A 47 14.56 -1.80 21.80
N PRO A 48 15.46 -1.97 22.79
CA PRO A 48 16.61 -2.87 22.65
C PRO A 48 16.20 -4.32 22.35
N GLY A 49 15.13 -4.82 22.99
CA GLY A 49 14.56 -6.13 22.70
C GLY A 49 14.06 -6.25 21.26
N LEU A 50 13.35 -5.25 20.75
CA LEU A 50 12.89 -5.21 19.36
C LEU A 50 14.07 -5.22 18.37
N VAL A 51 15.09 -4.39 18.61
CA VAL A 51 16.31 -4.35 17.79
C VAL A 51 17.00 -5.71 17.75
N ASN A 52 17.16 -6.36 18.92
CA ASN A 52 17.77 -7.68 19.01
C ASN A 52 16.94 -8.76 18.28
N ALA A 53 15.62 -8.71 18.41
CA ALA A 53 14.73 -9.64 17.72
C ALA A 53 14.81 -9.50 16.20
N ILE A 54 14.86 -8.27 15.68
CA ILE A 54 15.04 -8.00 14.24
C ILE A 54 16.39 -8.55 13.76
N ASN A 55 17.48 -8.30 14.49
CA ASN A 55 18.81 -8.82 14.13
C ASN A 55 18.86 -10.35 14.09
N GLN A 56 18.18 -11.02 15.02
CA GLN A 56 18.08 -12.49 15.01
C GLN A 56 17.26 -13.00 13.82
N ALA A 57 16.12 -12.36 13.52
CA ALA A 57 15.27 -12.71 12.39
C ALA A 57 15.97 -12.43 11.04
N ASN A 58 16.77 -11.37 10.94
CA ASN A 58 17.61 -11.11 9.78
C ASN A 58 18.62 -12.24 9.49
N ALA A 59 19.16 -12.88 10.54
CA ALA A 59 20.14 -13.94 10.40
C ALA A 59 19.51 -15.31 10.08
N ASN A 60 18.34 -15.61 10.64
CA ASN A 60 17.79 -16.98 10.65
C ASN A 60 16.36 -17.10 10.08
N GLY A 61 15.75 -15.99 9.67
CA GLY A 61 14.30 -15.90 9.56
C GLY A 61 13.65 -15.82 10.94
N GLY A 62 12.47 -15.22 11.07
CA GLY A 62 11.81 -15.18 12.38
C GLY A 62 10.47 -14.48 12.43
N ARG A 63 9.70 -14.83 13.46
CA ARG A 63 8.47 -14.14 13.86
C ARG A 63 8.75 -13.36 15.13
N ILE A 64 8.31 -12.11 15.13
CA ILE A 64 8.42 -11.20 16.26
C ILE A 64 7.00 -10.83 16.63
N THR A 65 6.65 -10.98 17.90
CA THR A 65 5.33 -10.62 18.40
C THR A 65 5.47 -9.52 19.43
N LEU A 66 4.82 -8.39 19.17
CA LEU A 66 4.80 -7.25 20.09
C LEU A 66 3.75 -7.49 21.19
N ALA A 67 3.99 -6.88 22.36
CA ALA A 67 2.95 -6.69 23.36
C ALA A 67 1.75 -5.97 22.73
N SER A 68 0.52 -6.38 23.05
CA SER A 68 -0.70 -5.84 22.45
C SER A 68 -1.01 -4.41 22.87
N HIS A 69 -1.51 -3.58 21.94
CA HIS A 69 -1.92 -2.19 22.17
C HIS A 69 -0.83 -1.30 22.80
N CYS A 70 0.44 -1.65 22.60
CA CYS A 70 1.58 -0.93 23.13
C CYS A 70 2.05 0.16 22.15
N THR A 71 2.80 1.14 22.64
CA THR A 71 3.57 2.07 21.81
C THR A 71 5.05 1.86 22.02
N TYR A 72 5.76 1.52 20.95
CA TYR A 72 7.21 1.44 20.85
C TYR A 72 7.74 2.76 20.30
N THR A 73 8.34 3.57 21.16
CA THR A 73 8.82 4.92 20.83
C THR A 73 10.32 4.89 20.55
N LEU A 74 10.69 5.12 19.29
CA LEU A 74 12.07 5.23 18.84
C LEU A 74 12.56 6.65 19.11
N THR A 75 13.48 6.80 20.06
CA THR A 75 14.01 8.10 20.49
C THR A 75 15.25 8.54 19.73
N ALA A 76 15.94 7.58 19.09
CA ALA A 76 17.17 7.79 18.36
C ALA A 76 17.26 6.81 17.18
N PRO A 77 18.03 7.16 16.13
CA PRO A 77 18.35 6.22 15.07
C PRO A 77 19.11 4.99 15.58
N ASN A 78 18.85 3.82 15.00
CA ASN A 78 19.63 2.61 15.17
C ASN A 78 20.90 2.62 14.29
N ASN A 79 20.79 3.19 13.09
CA ASN A 79 21.86 3.37 12.12
C ASN A 79 21.74 4.79 11.51
N PRO A 80 22.65 5.26 10.64
CA PRO A 80 22.65 6.66 10.20
C PRO A 80 21.31 7.23 9.69
N ASP A 81 20.42 6.40 9.13
CA ASP A 81 19.17 6.86 8.50
C ASP A 81 17.90 6.23 9.11
N ASP A 82 18.01 5.15 9.90
CA ASP A 82 16.86 4.31 10.29
C ASP A 82 16.73 4.16 11.81
N GLY A 83 15.49 4.15 12.30
CA GLY A 83 15.16 3.92 13.71
C GLY A 83 15.23 2.45 14.15
N LEU A 84 15.28 1.51 13.21
CA LEU A 84 15.39 0.06 13.44
C LEU A 84 16.44 -0.53 12.50
N PRO A 85 16.98 -1.73 12.80
CA PRO A 85 17.93 -2.38 11.91
C PRO A 85 17.35 -2.57 10.50
N GLU A 86 18.20 -2.44 9.48
CA GLU A 86 17.84 -2.74 8.09
C GLU A 86 17.39 -4.20 7.98
N ILE A 87 16.32 -4.44 7.21
CA ILE A 87 15.80 -5.78 6.98
C ILE A 87 16.55 -6.40 5.81
N THR A 88 17.41 -7.37 6.12
CA THR A 88 18.23 -8.10 5.15
C THR A 88 17.82 -9.58 5.01
N GLY A 89 17.07 -10.10 5.99
CA GLY A 89 16.53 -11.47 5.99
C GLY A 89 15.00 -11.49 5.87
N ASP A 90 14.38 -12.61 6.29
CA ASP A 90 12.93 -12.77 6.34
C ASP A 90 12.39 -12.47 7.74
N VAL A 91 11.77 -11.32 7.91
CA VAL A 91 11.30 -10.80 9.20
C VAL A 91 9.79 -10.62 9.17
N THR A 92 9.10 -11.29 10.09
CA THR A 92 7.65 -11.07 10.31
C THR A 92 7.43 -10.42 11.67
N ILE A 93 6.73 -9.27 11.71
CA ILE A 93 6.35 -8.58 12.94
C ILE A 93 4.82 -8.57 13.08
N SER A 94 4.32 -9.20 14.15
CA SER A 94 2.91 -9.20 14.55
C SER A 94 2.69 -8.20 15.67
N GLY A 95 2.03 -7.09 15.37
CA GLY A 95 1.96 -5.98 16.31
C GLY A 95 0.81 -6.01 17.31
N LYS A 96 -0.25 -6.81 17.09
CA LYS A 96 -1.43 -6.87 17.99
C LYS A 96 -1.98 -5.47 18.32
N ASP A 97 -2.22 -4.69 17.25
CA ASP A 97 -2.71 -3.30 17.27
C ASP A 97 -1.79 -2.31 18.00
N SER A 98 -0.50 -2.62 18.09
CA SER A 98 0.52 -1.72 18.63
C SER A 98 0.98 -0.68 17.62
N THR A 99 1.67 0.33 18.13
CA THR A 99 2.27 1.40 17.35
C THR A 99 3.80 1.35 17.49
N ILE A 100 4.51 1.40 16.38
CA ILE A 100 5.93 1.75 16.32
C ILE A 100 6.01 3.18 15.79
N ARG A 101 6.66 4.07 16.55
CA ARG A 101 6.67 5.50 16.24
C ARG A 101 8.02 6.13 16.55
N ARG A 102 8.47 7.04 15.70
CA ARG A 102 9.54 7.97 16.04
C ARG A 102 9.04 9.01 17.05
N ASP A 103 9.80 9.22 18.12
CA ASP A 103 9.48 10.21 19.16
C ASP A 103 9.19 11.60 18.54
N PRO A 104 8.05 12.24 18.84
CA PRO A 104 7.76 13.60 18.38
C PRO A 104 8.82 14.63 18.81
N ASP A 105 9.51 14.38 19.93
CA ASP A 105 10.54 15.27 20.48
C ASP A 105 11.97 14.89 20.02
N ALA A 106 12.13 13.83 19.22
CA ALA A 106 13.42 13.51 18.63
C ALA A 106 13.90 14.66 17.75
N THR A 107 15.16 15.06 17.92
CA THR A 107 15.80 16.08 17.08
C THR A 107 16.38 15.51 15.80
N GLU A 108 16.77 14.24 15.83
CA GLU A 108 17.31 13.53 14.67
C GLU A 108 16.18 13.07 13.75
N VAL A 109 16.38 13.23 12.44
CA VAL A 109 15.46 12.72 11.42
C VAL A 109 15.91 11.31 11.05
N PHE A 110 15.02 10.33 11.21
CA PHE A 110 15.24 8.97 10.75
C PHE A 110 13.93 8.33 10.31
N ARG A 111 14.03 7.44 9.32
CA ARG A 111 12.92 6.62 8.84
C ARG A 111 12.65 5.48 9.83
N VAL A 112 11.45 4.90 9.84
CA VAL A 112 11.17 3.80 10.78
C VAL A 112 11.76 2.47 10.30
N PHE A 113 11.45 2.06 9.06
CA PHE A 113 11.89 0.78 8.49
C PHE A 113 12.63 0.96 7.16
N HIS A 114 13.68 0.18 6.96
CA HIS A 114 14.35 0.05 5.68
C HIS A 114 14.46 -1.45 5.32
N VAL A 115 13.91 -1.83 4.16
CA VAL A 115 14.05 -3.17 3.60
C VAL A 115 15.10 -3.11 2.50
N ALA A 116 16.23 -3.76 2.74
CA ALA A 116 17.37 -3.79 1.84
C ALA A 116 17.17 -4.81 0.70
N PRO A 117 18.02 -4.79 -0.34
CA PRO A 117 17.92 -5.74 -1.45
C PRO A 117 17.93 -7.20 -0.97
N GLY A 118 16.93 -7.97 -1.40
CA GLY A 118 16.74 -9.37 -0.99
C GLY A 118 16.10 -9.58 0.38
N GLY A 119 15.93 -8.53 1.19
CA GLY A 119 15.20 -8.58 2.45
C GLY A 119 13.69 -8.73 2.24
N THR A 120 13.03 -9.36 3.21
CA THR A 120 11.57 -9.48 3.26
C THR A 120 11.07 -9.04 4.63
N LEU A 121 10.19 -8.04 4.65
CA LEU A 121 9.51 -7.58 5.86
C LEU A 121 8.01 -7.82 5.72
N THR A 122 7.43 -8.54 6.68
CA THR A 122 5.98 -8.70 6.82
C THR A 122 5.51 -8.03 8.11
N LEU A 123 4.68 -6.99 8.00
CA LEU A 123 4.04 -6.32 9.13
C LEU A 123 2.57 -6.73 9.22
N LYS A 124 2.09 -7.03 10.43
CA LYS A 124 0.71 -7.44 10.69
C LYS A 124 0.11 -6.64 11.84
N SER A 125 -1.07 -6.06 11.63
CA SER A 125 -1.90 -5.44 12.68
C SER A 125 -1.13 -4.44 13.55
N LEU A 126 -0.57 -3.40 12.93
CA LEU A 126 0.20 -2.37 13.63
C LEU A 126 0.18 -1.02 12.93
N THR A 127 0.52 0.02 13.68
CA THR A 127 0.69 1.39 13.17
C THR A 127 2.17 1.76 13.12
N VAL A 128 2.62 2.33 12.00
CA VAL A 128 3.91 3.01 11.82
C VAL A 128 3.66 4.51 11.72
N SER A 129 4.30 5.32 12.58
CA SER A 129 4.05 6.76 12.58
C SER A 129 5.24 7.65 12.93
N GLY A 130 5.12 8.92 12.56
CA GLY A 130 6.07 9.98 12.92
C GLY A 130 7.47 9.85 12.30
N GLY A 131 7.70 8.84 11.46
CA GLY A 131 8.97 8.64 10.78
C GLY A 131 9.31 9.83 9.90
N ALA A 132 10.58 10.23 9.87
CA ALA A 132 11.02 11.45 9.21
C ALA A 132 12.33 11.20 8.47
N SER A 133 12.33 11.25 7.14
CA SER A 133 13.54 11.04 6.34
C SER A 133 13.94 12.30 5.57
N GLY A 134 15.24 12.60 5.55
CA GLY A 134 15.82 13.59 4.64
C GLY A 134 15.91 13.11 3.19
N SER A 135 15.52 11.86 2.92
CA SER A 135 15.51 11.21 1.61
C SER A 135 14.16 10.53 1.35
N ASN A 136 14.15 9.20 1.25
CA ASN A 136 13.00 8.42 0.80
C ASN A 136 12.35 7.66 1.97
N GLY A 137 11.02 7.54 1.92
CA GLY A 137 10.26 6.57 2.72
C GLY A 137 10.22 6.90 4.20
N GLY A 138 9.47 7.92 4.61
CA GLY A 138 9.47 8.41 6.00
C GLY A 138 9.05 7.33 7.00
N GLY A 139 7.99 6.58 6.68
CA GLY A 139 7.60 5.39 7.43
C GLY A 139 8.45 4.19 7.04
N ALA A 140 8.48 3.84 5.75
CA ALA A 140 9.34 2.77 5.26
C ALA A 140 9.91 3.02 3.85
N LEU A 141 11.16 2.59 3.66
CA LEU A 141 11.80 2.42 2.36
C LEU A 141 11.91 0.92 2.04
N ASN A 142 11.43 0.52 0.86
CA ASN A 142 11.68 -0.79 0.29
C ASN A 142 12.62 -0.64 -0.91
N ASP A 143 13.90 -0.97 -0.73
CA ASP A 143 14.93 -0.88 -1.75
C ASP A 143 15.22 -2.27 -2.33
N GLN A 144 14.55 -2.61 -3.44
CA GLN A 144 14.69 -3.90 -4.12
C GLN A 144 14.45 -5.13 -3.22
N GLY A 145 13.73 -4.94 -2.13
CA GLY A 145 13.25 -6.00 -1.24
C GLY A 145 11.76 -6.31 -1.43
N THR A 146 11.19 -7.01 -0.46
CA THR A 146 9.75 -7.31 -0.38
C THR A 146 9.16 -6.76 0.91
N LEU A 147 8.16 -5.88 0.80
CA LEU A 147 7.43 -5.31 1.93
C LEU A 147 5.96 -5.74 1.89
N ASN A 148 5.54 -6.57 2.83
CA ASN A 148 4.18 -7.07 2.98
C ASN A 148 3.48 -6.42 4.17
N LEU A 149 2.39 -5.72 3.93
CA LEU A 149 1.65 -4.92 4.90
C LEU A 149 0.23 -5.45 5.06
N ASN A 150 -0.11 -6.03 6.21
CA ASN A 150 -1.41 -6.66 6.45
C ASN A 150 -2.10 -6.00 7.65
N ASP A 151 -3.26 -5.37 7.43
CA ASP A 151 -4.00 -4.64 8.50
C ASP A 151 -3.12 -3.59 9.19
N THR A 152 -2.31 -2.87 8.41
CA THR A 152 -1.40 -1.87 8.97
C THR A 152 -1.86 -0.45 8.70
N VAL A 153 -1.33 0.49 9.48
CA VAL A 153 -1.54 1.92 9.28
C VAL A 153 -0.19 2.63 9.21
N PHE A 154 0.06 3.36 8.12
CA PHE A 154 1.20 4.26 7.99
C PHE A 154 0.69 5.69 8.07
N LYS A 155 0.97 6.40 9.17
CA LYS A 155 0.43 7.74 9.38
C LYS A 155 1.42 8.78 9.87
N GLU A 156 1.19 10.03 9.45
CA GLU A 156 1.93 11.19 9.94
C GLU A 156 3.46 11.06 9.74
N ASN A 157 3.87 10.34 8.71
CA ASN A 157 5.28 10.22 8.33
C ASN A 157 5.64 11.31 7.31
N ARG A 158 6.92 11.69 7.29
CA ARG A 158 7.46 12.73 6.42
C ARG A 158 8.73 12.28 5.70
N ALA A 159 8.86 12.64 4.43
CA ALA A 159 10.07 12.41 3.65
C ALA A 159 10.30 13.51 2.62
N VAL A 160 11.43 13.45 1.89
CA VAL A 160 11.52 14.14 0.60
C VAL A 160 10.58 13.45 -0.38
N ASP A 161 10.73 12.15 -0.59
CA ASP A 161 9.85 11.36 -1.46
C ASP A 161 9.25 10.17 -0.71
N GLY A 162 7.98 9.84 -0.98
CA GLY A 162 7.30 8.72 -0.32
C GLY A 162 7.11 9.01 1.17
N GLY A 163 6.25 9.99 1.49
CA GLY A 163 6.07 10.44 2.87
C GLY A 163 5.78 9.29 3.83
N GLY A 164 4.88 8.39 3.44
CA GLY A 164 4.61 7.14 4.14
C GLY A 164 5.54 6.02 3.70
N LEU A 165 5.49 5.68 2.40
CA LEU A 165 6.17 4.52 1.82
C LEU A 165 6.91 4.91 0.54
N TYR A 166 8.11 4.38 0.36
CA TYR A 166 8.83 4.44 -0.92
C TYR A 166 9.19 3.03 -1.36
N ASN A 167 8.78 2.62 -2.55
CA ASN A 167 9.19 1.37 -3.18
C ASN A 167 10.14 1.65 -4.35
N ASN A 168 11.41 1.31 -4.18
CA ASN A 168 12.46 1.48 -5.19
C ASN A 168 12.80 0.13 -5.82
N GLY A 169 12.17 -0.21 -6.96
CA GLY A 169 12.44 -1.45 -7.68
C GLY A 169 12.06 -2.75 -6.95
N GLY A 170 11.43 -2.66 -5.77
CA GLY A 170 11.02 -3.80 -4.96
C GLY A 170 9.55 -4.21 -5.18
N GLN A 171 9.09 -5.13 -4.33
CA GLN A 171 7.70 -5.58 -4.25
C GLN A 171 7.02 -5.02 -3.00
N LEU A 172 5.99 -4.19 -3.20
CA LEU A 172 5.19 -3.61 -2.12
C LEU A 172 3.76 -4.18 -2.16
N ASN A 173 3.41 -4.98 -1.16
CA ASN A 173 2.10 -5.61 -1.04
C ASN A 173 1.33 -5.03 0.15
N LEU A 174 0.16 -4.45 -0.11
CA LEU A 174 -0.73 -3.86 0.89
C LEU A 174 -2.06 -4.63 0.91
N ASP A 175 -2.38 -5.26 2.04
CA ASP A 175 -3.68 -5.88 2.29
C ASP A 175 -4.37 -5.17 3.46
N ARG A 176 -5.56 -4.63 3.19
CA ARG A 176 -6.38 -3.74 4.05
C ARG A 176 -5.54 -2.74 4.87
N THR A 177 -4.54 -2.15 4.22
CA THR A 177 -3.63 -1.19 4.84
C THR A 177 -4.09 0.24 4.57
N THR A 178 -3.92 1.12 5.55
CA THR A 178 -4.22 2.56 5.41
C THR A 178 -2.93 3.37 5.43
N VAL A 179 -2.71 4.17 4.39
CA VAL A 179 -1.62 5.15 4.32
C VAL A 179 -2.26 6.53 4.42
N GLU A 180 -2.12 7.21 5.57
CA GLU A 180 -2.85 8.44 5.84
C GLU A 180 -2.03 9.61 6.42
N ARG A 181 -2.39 10.84 6.06
CA ARG A 181 -1.76 12.07 6.60
C ARG A 181 -0.24 12.10 6.48
N ASN A 182 0.33 11.40 5.51
CA ASN A 182 1.76 11.44 5.25
C ASN A 182 2.10 12.63 4.34
N THR A 183 3.30 13.18 4.50
CA THR A 183 3.74 14.38 3.79
C THR A 183 5.07 14.15 3.09
N ALA A 184 5.12 14.38 1.79
CA ALA A 184 6.35 14.47 1.02
C ALA A 184 6.62 15.92 0.65
N ASN A 185 7.90 16.32 0.68
CA ASN A 185 8.29 17.58 0.06
C ASN A 185 8.20 17.42 -1.47
N GLY A 186 8.88 16.42 -2.02
CA GLY A 186 8.83 15.98 -3.41
C GLY A 186 7.61 15.10 -3.70
N PHE A 187 7.85 13.94 -4.30
CA PHE A 187 6.86 13.05 -4.91
C PHE A 187 6.20 12.11 -3.89
N GLY A 188 4.94 11.73 -4.16
CA GLY A 188 4.27 10.66 -3.43
C GLY A 188 4.07 11.02 -1.96
N GLY A 189 3.10 11.89 -1.68
CA GLY A 189 2.77 12.26 -0.30
C GLY A 189 2.50 11.04 0.59
N GLY A 190 1.78 10.06 0.04
CA GLY A 190 1.54 8.76 0.67
C GLY A 190 2.60 7.75 0.26
N VAL A 191 2.57 7.38 -1.02
CA VAL A 191 3.40 6.30 -1.58
C VAL A 191 4.12 6.77 -2.85
N VAL A 192 5.38 6.38 -2.99
CA VAL A 192 6.08 6.34 -4.28
C VAL A 192 6.31 4.89 -4.69
N ASN A 193 6.01 4.57 -5.95
CA ASN A 193 6.42 3.34 -6.61
C ASN A 193 7.31 3.69 -7.80
N ASP A 194 8.59 3.32 -7.73
CA ASP A 194 9.65 3.71 -8.65
C ASP A 194 10.56 2.55 -9.06
N GLY A 195 11.45 2.76 -10.03
CA GLY A 195 12.58 1.88 -10.32
C GLY A 195 12.20 0.52 -10.91
N GLY A 196 11.06 0.42 -11.58
CA GLY A 196 10.52 -0.88 -12.03
C GLY A 196 9.78 -1.65 -10.92
N GLY A 197 9.55 -1.03 -9.77
CA GLY A 197 8.88 -1.64 -8.63
C GLY A 197 7.42 -2.02 -8.92
N THR A 198 6.95 -3.05 -8.19
CA THR A 198 5.56 -3.48 -8.22
C THR A 198 4.86 -3.11 -6.92
N MET A 199 3.69 -2.49 -7.03
CA MET A 199 2.80 -2.20 -5.91
C MET A 199 1.47 -2.92 -6.14
N THR A 200 1.07 -3.77 -5.19
CA THR A 200 -0.26 -4.38 -5.16
C THR A 200 -0.98 -3.95 -3.90
N MET A 201 -2.18 -3.39 -4.03
CA MET A 201 -3.01 -2.99 -2.90
C MET A 201 -4.40 -3.61 -3.02
N LYS A 202 -4.81 -4.38 -2.01
CA LYS A 202 -6.13 -5.01 -1.90
C LYS A 202 -6.84 -4.47 -0.67
N GLY A 203 -7.94 -3.77 -0.87
CA GLY A 203 -8.62 -3.06 0.21
C GLY A 203 -7.82 -1.89 0.78
N GLY A 204 -8.33 -1.28 1.84
CA GLY A 204 -7.65 -0.19 2.54
C GLY A 204 -7.79 1.18 1.88
N SER A 205 -6.91 2.12 2.23
CA SER A 205 -7.03 3.49 1.75
C SER A 205 -5.71 4.28 1.64
N LEU A 206 -5.67 5.19 0.67
CA LEU A 206 -4.71 6.30 0.61
C LEU A 206 -5.47 7.59 0.97
N LEU A 207 -5.24 8.14 2.16
CA LEU A 207 -6.10 9.15 2.74
C LEU A 207 -5.34 10.41 3.20
N LYS A 208 -5.73 11.58 2.68
CA LYS A 208 -5.20 12.88 3.16
C LYS A 208 -3.67 12.99 3.13
N ASN A 209 -3.03 12.31 2.19
CA ASN A 209 -1.60 12.44 1.99
C ASN A 209 -1.30 13.66 1.12
N ARG A 210 -0.12 14.25 1.30
CA ARG A 210 0.24 15.52 0.67
C ARG A 210 1.64 15.51 0.09
N ALA A 211 1.75 15.76 -1.21
CA ALA A 211 2.97 16.23 -1.86
C ALA A 211 2.95 17.77 -1.85
N THR A 212 3.89 18.41 -1.15
CA THR A 212 3.78 19.85 -0.85
C THR A 212 4.28 20.74 -1.97
N ILE A 213 5.35 20.35 -2.67
CA ILE A 213 5.93 21.10 -3.78
C ILE A 213 6.06 20.29 -5.07
N SER A 214 5.54 19.05 -5.11
CA SER A 214 5.59 18.18 -6.30
C SER A 214 4.31 17.34 -6.42
N ASN A 215 4.41 16.16 -7.04
CA ASN A 215 3.29 15.41 -7.59
C ASN A 215 2.90 14.17 -6.78
N GLY A 216 1.75 13.58 -7.12
CA GLY A 216 1.29 12.32 -6.54
C GLY A 216 0.93 12.47 -5.07
N GLY A 217 -0.21 13.11 -4.77
CA GLY A 217 -0.60 13.35 -3.39
C GLY A 217 -0.76 12.04 -2.61
N GLY A 218 -1.57 11.11 -3.15
CA GLY A 218 -1.74 9.78 -2.60
C GLY A 218 -0.66 8.82 -3.07
N LEU A 219 -0.49 8.70 -4.39
CA LEU A 219 0.46 7.79 -5.04
C LEU A 219 1.16 8.50 -6.22
N GLU A 220 2.48 8.44 -6.25
CA GLU A 220 3.28 8.62 -7.46
C GLU A 220 3.72 7.25 -7.98
N ASN A 221 3.33 6.91 -9.22
CA ASN A 221 3.80 5.73 -9.93
C ASN A 221 4.65 6.17 -11.13
N ILE A 222 5.95 5.92 -11.06
CA ILE A 222 6.95 6.35 -12.01
C ILE A 222 7.83 5.15 -12.40
N LEU A 223 7.94 4.86 -13.70
CA LEU A 223 8.63 3.65 -14.20
C LEU A 223 8.14 2.32 -13.57
N GLY A 224 6.99 2.28 -12.91
CA GLY A 224 6.54 1.17 -12.07
C GLY A 224 5.18 0.58 -12.48
N THR A 225 4.81 -0.53 -11.83
CA THR A 225 3.47 -1.14 -11.98
C THR A 225 2.70 -1.06 -10.67
N ALA A 226 1.54 -0.38 -10.68
CA ALA A 226 0.65 -0.28 -9.53
C ALA A 226 -0.71 -0.91 -9.84
N SER A 227 -1.16 -1.84 -9.00
CA SER A 227 -2.45 -2.51 -9.09
C SER A 227 -3.25 -2.34 -7.79
N LEU A 228 -4.38 -1.64 -7.84
CA LEU A 228 -5.23 -1.32 -6.70
C LEU A 228 -6.62 -1.94 -6.89
N GLU A 229 -7.02 -2.83 -5.99
CA GLU A 229 -8.31 -3.50 -5.99
C GLU A 229 -9.10 -3.17 -4.72
N SER A 230 -10.33 -2.67 -4.88
CA SER A 230 -11.23 -2.31 -3.76
C SER A 230 -10.64 -1.25 -2.82
N VAL A 231 -9.90 -0.28 -3.37
CA VAL A 231 -9.19 0.75 -2.59
C VAL A 231 -9.97 2.07 -2.58
N SER A 232 -9.86 2.83 -1.49
CA SER A 232 -10.28 4.24 -1.43
C SER A 232 -9.09 5.19 -1.51
N VAL A 233 -9.00 6.01 -2.55
CA VAL A 233 -8.00 7.08 -2.70
C VAL A 233 -8.70 8.42 -2.50
N ARG A 234 -8.54 9.02 -1.31
CA ARG A 234 -9.36 10.16 -0.90
C ARG A 234 -8.64 11.31 -0.23
N GLY A 235 -9.05 12.55 -0.53
CA GLY A 235 -8.61 13.73 0.20
C GLY A 235 -7.13 14.05 0.02
N ASN A 236 -6.46 13.44 -0.95
CA ASN A 236 -5.03 13.63 -1.15
C ASN A 236 -4.75 14.89 -1.96
N THR A 237 -3.58 15.50 -1.76
CA THR A 237 -3.21 16.77 -2.40
C THR A 237 -1.82 16.69 -3.03
N GLY A 238 -1.69 17.11 -4.28
CA GLY A 238 -0.40 17.21 -4.99
C GLY A 238 -0.48 18.21 -6.14
N ILE A 239 0.64 18.56 -6.78
CA ILE A 239 0.62 19.49 -7.92
C ILE A 239 -0.03 18.83 -9.14
N ASN A 240 0.45 17.65 -9.53
CA ASN A 240 -0.20 16.82 -10.54
C ASN A 240 -0.60 15.48 -9.92
N GLY A 241 -1.82 15.02 -10.16
CA GLY A 241 -2.28 13.75 -9.58
C GLY A 241 -2.54 13.89 -8.10
N GLY A 242 -3.62 14.58 -7.72
CA GLY A 242 -3.98 14.78 -6.31
C GLY A 242 -4.15 13.43 -5.61
N GLY A 243 -4.94 12.55 -6.22
CA GLY A 243 -5.06 11.15 -5.83
C GLY A 243 -3.85 10.34 -6.30
N ILE A 244 -3.73 10.16 -7.61
CA ILE A 244 -2.70 9.33 -8.24
C ILE A 244 -2.04 10.08 -9.39
N ARG A 245 -0.72 9.95 -9.53
CA ARG A 245 0.00 10.26 -10.75
C ARG A 245 0.66 9.01 -11.32
N ASN A 246 0.50 8.81 -12.63
CA ASN A 246 1.05 7.71 -13.39
C ASN A 246 1.86 8.26 -14.58
N VAL A 247 3.16 7.97 -14.65
CA VAL A 247 4.08 8.68 -15.55
C VAL A 247 5.24 7.82 -16.05
N ASN A 248 5.89 8.24 -17.14
CA ASN A 248 7.10 7.63 -17.71
C ASN A 248 6.93 6.16 -18.12
N GLY A 249 5.82 5.81 -18.77
CA GLY A 249 5.56 4.44 -19.21
C GLY A 249 5.15 3.48 -18.08
N SER A 250 4.77 4.02 -16.92
CA SER A 250 4.23 3.24 -15.81
C SER A 250 2.89 2.60 -16.14
N THR A 251 2.59 1.46 -15.51
CA THR A 251 1.29 0.80 -15.65
C THR A 251 0.46 1.00 -14.39
N LEU A 252 -0.77 1.49 -14.57
CA LEU A 252 -1.75 1.62 -13.49
C LEU A 252 -2.99 0.75 -13.77
N ASN A 253 -3.35 -0.11 -12.83
CA ASN A 253 -4.57 -0.92 -12.88
C ASN A 253 -5.43 -0.65 -11.65
N LEU A 254 -6.64 -0.14 -11.87
CA LEU A 254 -7.63 0.10 -10.81
C LEU A 254 -8.84 -0.81 -11.05
N LYS A 255 -9.24 -1.54 -10.02
CA LYS A 255 -10.44 -2.39 -10.04
C LYS A 255 -11.28 -2.14 -8.80
N SER A 256 -12.57 -1.86 -8.97
CA SER A 256 -13.47 -1.57 -7.84
C SER A 256 -12.95 -0.45 -6.93
N THR A 257 -12.19 0.50 -7.47
CA THR A 257 -11.45 1.50 -6.69
C THR A 257 -12.12 2.87 -6.86
N THR A 258 -12.15 3.65 -5.78
CA THR A 258 -12.75 4.99 -5.78
C THR A 258 -11.70 6.07 -5.56
N LEU A 259 -11.60 7.01 -6.51
CA LEU A 259 -10.78 8.24 -6.43
C LEU A 259 -11.71 9.41 -6.14
N LYS A 260 -11.62 9.99 -4.95
CA LYS A 260 -12.58 10.99 -4.51
C LYS A 260 -12.01 12.13 -3.67
N ASP A 261 -12.58 13.33 -3.79
CA ASP A 261 -12.22 14.50 -2.98
C ASP A 261 -10.72 14.82 -3.01
N ASN A 262 -10.00 14.46 -4.08
CA ASN A 262 -8.58 14.74 -4.22
C ASN A 262 -8.37 16.08 -4.92
N ILE A 263 -7.30 16.79 -4.54
CA ILE A 263 -7.05 18.17 -4.97
C ILE A 263 -5.70 18.26 -5.69
N ALA A 264 -5.67 18.90 -6.84
CA ALA A 264 -4.43 19.17 -7.56
C ALA A 264 -4.42 20.48 -8.35
N VAL A 265 -3.28 20.83 -8.94
CA VAL A 265 -3.26 21.82 -10.03
C VAL A 265 -3.83 21.18 -11.29
N ARG A 266 -3.43 19.94 -11.59
CA ARG A 266 -3.95 19.12 -12.70
C ARG A 266 -4.16 17.67 -12.29
N GLY A 267 -5.18 17.02 -12.84
CA GLY A 267 -5.45 15.61 -12.54
C GLY A 267 -5.83 15.43 -11.08
N GLY A 268 -6.94 16.03 -10.64
CA GLY A 268 -7.38 15.99 -9.23
C GLY A 268 -7.46 14.54 -8.74
N GLY A 269 -8.20 13.69 -9.46
CA GLY A 269 -8.24 12.25 -9.21
C GLY A 269 -6.99 11.54 -9.71
N LEU A 270 -6.75 11.61 -11.03
CA LEU A 270 -5.66 10.93 -11.73
C LEU A 270 -4.97 11.88 -12.71
N SER A 271 -3.64 11.98 -12.64
CA SER A 271 -2.79 12.51 -13.72
C SER A 271 -2.09 11.36 -14.42
N ASN A 272 -2.38 11.13 -15.70
CA ASN A 272 -1.78 10.09 -16.51
C ASN A 272 -0.95 10.72 -17.64
N LEU A 273 0.37 10.50 -17.66
CA LEU A 273 1.28 11.10 -18.64
C LEU A 273 2.07 10.03 -19.38
N ALA A 274 1.86 9.93 -20.70
CA ALA A 274 2.57 8.99 -21.59
C ALA A 274 2.63 7.55 -21.05
N SER A 275 1.54 7.08 -20.44
CA SER A 275 1.47 5.84 -19.67
C SER A 275 0.11 5.15 -19.83
N PRO A 276 0.02 3.81 -19.72
CA PRO A 276 -1.24 3.09 -19.68
C PRO A 276 -1.88 3.13 -18.28
N ALA A 277 -3.19 3.40 -18.24
CA ALA A 277 -4.04 3.28 -17.06
C ALA A 277 -5.36 2.56 -17.42
N THR A 278 -5.70 1.52 -16.67
CA THR A 278 -6.95 0.77 -16.83
C THR A 278 -7.79 0.90 -15.58
N LEU A 279 -9.04 1.34 -15.72
CA LEU A 279 -10.01 1.43 -14.65
C LEU A 279 -11.19 0.51 -14.95
N VAL A 280 -11.46 -0.43 -14.05
CA VAL A 280 -12.55 -1.41 -14.14
C VAL A 280 -13.45 -1.27 -12.92
N ASP A 281 -14.76 -1.21 -13.12
CA ASP A 281 -15.76 -1.14 -12.03
C ASP A 281 -15.48 0.00 -11.02
N SER A 282 -14.86 1.09 -11.47
CA SER A 282 -14.27 2.12 -10.61
C SER A 282 -15.05 3.43 -10.66
N LEU A 283 -14.76 4.34 -9.73
CA LEU A 283 -15.42 5.64 -9.62
C LEU A 283 -14.40 6.75 -9.40
N VAL A 284 -14.41 7.77 -10.26
CA VAL A 284 -13.61 9.00 -10.13
C VAL A 284 -14.57 10.17 -9.96
N THR A 285 -14.67 10.74 -8.76
CA THR A 285 -15.70 11.75 -8.46
C THR A 285 -15.29 12.80 -7.43
N ARG A 286 -15.83 14.02 -7.54
CA ARG A 286 -15.58 15.13 -6.60
C ARG A 286 -14.12 15.48 -6.43
N ASN A 287 -13.32 15.21 -7.44
CA ASN A 287 -11.94 15.65 -7.46
C ASN A 287 -11.87 17.06 -8.03
N THR A 288 -10.93 17.86 -7.53
CA THR A 288 -10.77 19.26 -7.87
C THR A 288 -9.37 19.48 -8.43
N ALA A 289 -9.29 20.01 -9.64
CA ALA A 289 -8.08 20.57 -10.22
C ALA A 289 -8.21 22.10 -10.33
N ILE A 290 -7.09 22.80 -10.36
CA ILE A 290 -7.08 24.26 -10.61
C ILE A 290 -7.22 24.55 -12.10
N THR A 291 -6.53 23.80 -12.97
CA THR A 291 -6.45 24.14 -14.39
C THR A 291 -7.12 23.13 -15.32
N ALA A 292 -6.95 21.82 -15.09
CA ALA A 292 -7.49 20.80 -15.99
C ALA A 292 -7.52 19.40 -15.36
N GLY A 293 -8.43 18.56 -15.84
CA GLY A 293 -8.57 17.17 -15.44
C GLY A 293 -8.97 17.07 -13.99
N GLY A 294 -10.13 17.61 -13.62
CA GLY A 294 -10.65 17.47 -12.26
C GLY A 294 -10.66 16.00 -11.86
N GLY A 295 -11.27 15.17 -12.72
CA GLY A 295 -11.24 13.71 -12.58
C GLY A 295 -9.93 13.12 -13.09
N ILE A 296 -9.72 13.15 -14.40
CA ILE A 296 -8.57 12.55 -15.08
C ILE A 296 -7.91 13.57 -16.02
N ASP A 297 -6.61 13.80 -15.86
CA ASP A 297 -5.80 14.53 -16.83
C ASP A 297 -4.93 13.53 -17.61
N ASN A 298 -5.23 13.31 -18.89
CA ASN A 298 -4.57 12.35 -19.77
C ASN A 298 -3.69 13.06 -20.81
N GLN A 299 -2.38 13.09 -20.57
CA GLN A 299 -1.42 13.89 -21.30
C GLN A 299 -0.48 13.06 -22.19
N SER A 300 0.11 13.70 -23.20
CA SER A 300 1.19 13.18 -24.05
C SER A 300 0.96 11.77 -24.58
N ASN A 301 -0.20 11.53 -25.18
CA ASN A 301 -0.62 10.22 -25.70
C ASN A 301 -0.70 9.12 -24.63
N GLY A 302 -0.94 9.49 -23.36
CA GLY A 302 -1.35 8.54 -22.34
C GLY A 302 -2.60 7.77 -22.76
N GLN A 303 -2.69 6.52 -22.35
CA GLN A 303 -3.83 5.66 -22.65
C GLN A 303 -4.63 5.43 -21.38
N VAL A 304 -5.91 5.80 -21.41
CA VAL A 304 -6.85 5.51 -20.33
C VAL A 304 -7.97 4.65 -20.87
N THR A 305 -8.16 3.47 -20.29
CA THR A 305 -9.24 2.54 -20.62
C THR A 305 -10.24 2.49 -19.48
N LEU A 306 -11.50 2.78 -19.76
CA LEU A 306 -12.60 2.73 -18.80
C LEU A 306 -13.55 1.57 -19.12
N THR A 307 -13.70 0.63 -18.20
CA THR A 307 -14.66 -0.48 -18.31
C THR A 307 -15.60 -0.43 -17.11
N ASN A 308 -16.91 -0.26 -17.36
CA ASN A 308 -17.91 -0.08 -16.30
C ASN A 308 -17.48 0.94 -15.21
N THR A 309 -16.78 1.99 -15.63
CA THR A 309 -16.20 3.00 -14.75
C THR A 309 -16.86 4.34 -15.00
N LYS A 310 -17.12 5.10 -13.93
CA LYS A 310 -17.71 6.45 -14.02
C LYS A 310 -16.69 7.51 -13.63
N VAL A 311 -16.61 8.57 -14.43
CA VAL A 311 -15.85 9.79 -14.12
C VAL A 311 -16.85 10.94 -14.13
N VAL A 312 -17.25 11.40 -12.95
CA VAL A 312 -18.41 12.32 -12.77
C VAL A 312 -18.22 13.28 -11.61
N ASP A 313 -18.86 14.45 -11.67
CA ASP A 313 -18.85 15.47 -10.60
C ASP A 313 -17.44 15.94 -10.22
N ASN A 314 -16.54 16.08 -11.20
CA ASN A 314 -15.21 16.65 -10.95
C ASN A 314 -15.13 18.08 -11.50
N THR A 315 -14.22 18.88 -10.94
CA THR A 315 -14.04 20.31 -11.26
C THR A 315 -12.59 20.56 -11.65
N PRO A 316 -12.30 21.32 -12.73
CA PRO A 316 -13.24 22.03 -13.60
C PRO A 316 -13.96 21.09 -14.59
N ASP A 317 -13.42 19.91 -14.83
CA ASP A 317 -13.89 18.95 -15.82
C ASP A 317 -13.72 17.51 -15.32
N ASN A 318 -14.36 16.55 -16.00
CA ASN A 318 -14.20 15.14 -15.70
C ASN A 318 -12.92 14.59 -16.32
N CYS A 319 -12.65 14.93 -17.58
CA CYS A 319 -11.43 14.54 -18.27
C CYS A 319 -10.86 15.68 -19.12
N ALA A 320 -9.54 15.80 -19.08
CA ALA A 320 -8.78 16.73 -19.91
C ALA A 320 -7.58 16.02 -20.57
N PRO A 321 -7.18 16.42 -21.79
CA PRO A 321 -7.95 17.21 -22.74
C PRO A 321 -9.29 16.55 -23.09
N GLU A 322 -10.26 17.33 -23.56
CA GLU A 322 -11.55 16.78 -24.00
C GLU A 322 -11.35 15.72 -25.10
N GLY A 323 -12.07 14.60 -25.00
CA GLY A 323 -11.97 13.48 -25.94
C GLY A 323 -10.74 12.59 -25.77
N SER A 324 -9.80 12.93 -24.88
CA SER A 324 -8.58 12.13 -24.65
C SER A 324 -8.84 10.80 -23.90
N VAL A 325 -10.00 10.66 -23.25
CA VAL A 325 -10.40 9.46 -22.52
C VAL A 325 -11.75 8.97 -23.08
N PRO A 326 -11.77 7.88 -23.87
CA PRO A 326 -13.01 7.34 -24.42
C PRO A 326 -14.02 6.98 -23.34
N GLY A 327 -15.28 7.40 -23.52
CA GLY A 327 -16.35 7.18 -22.56
C GLY A 327 -16.39 8.16 -21.38
N CYS A 328 -15.43 9.08 -21.28
CA CYS A 328 -15.48 10.20 -20.34
C CYS A 328 -16.14 11.42 -20.98
N THR A 329 -17.09 12.02 -20.28
CA THR A 329 -17.82 13.21 -20.76
C THR A 329 -17.67 14.34 -19.77
N ASN A 330 -17.39 15.55 -20.26
CA ASN A 330 -17.33 16.74 -19.43
C ASN A 330 -18.73 17.32 -19.24
N PRO A 331 -19.03 17.92 -18.07
CA PRO A 331 -20.27 18.63 -17.87
C PRO A 331 -20.40 19.76 -18.92
N THR A 332 -21.57 19.88 -19.54
CA THR A 332 -21.84 20.84 -20.63
C THR A 332 -22.01 22.29 -20.15
N ALA A 333 -22.08 22.51 -18.84
CA ALA A 333 -22.15 23.84 -18.25
C ALA A 333 -20.77 24.25 -17.74
N THR A 334 -20.30 25.42 -18.17
CA THR A 334 -19.25 26.16 -17.47
C THR A 334 -19.65 26.26 -16.00
N ILE A 335 -18.95 25.54 -15.14
CA ILE A 335 -19.12 25.70 -13.70
C ILE A 335 -18.58 27.10 -13.40
N ASP A 336 -19.48 28.04 -13.11
CA ASP A 336 -19.10 29.34 -12.58
C ASP A 336 -18.14 29.08 -11.40
N PRO A 337 -17.01 29.80 -11.32
CA PRO A 337 -16.12 29.65 -10.18
C PRO A 337 -16.95 29.80 -8.90
N PRO A 338 -16.69 28.98 -7.86
CA PRO A 338 -17.40 29.13 -6.60
C PRO A 338 -17.35 30.61 -6.20
N PRO A 339 -18.48 31.22 -5.80
CA PRO A 339 -18.50 32.63 -5.44
C PRO A 339 -17.39 32.84 -4.44
N ALA A 340 -16.54 33.84 -4.70
CA ALA A 340 -15.47 34.20 -3.79
C ALA A 340 -16.10 34.27 -2.39
N GLN A 341 -15.70 33.35 -1.51
CA GLN A 341 -15.99 33.53 -0.10
C GLN A 341 -15.24 34.81 0.24
N GLY A 342 -15.97 35.92 0.27
CA GLY A 342 -15.47 37.13 0.89
C GLY A 342 -14.95 36.68 2.24
N LEU A 343 -13.66 36.92 2.47
CA LEU A 343 -13.10 36.87 3.81
C LEU A 343 -14.07 37.69 4.65
N LEU A 344 -14.87 37.00 5.47
CA LEU A 344 -15.61 37.68 6.51
C LEU A 344 -14.52 38.42 7.31
N PRO A 345 -14.62 39.75 7.47
CA PRO A 345 -13.70 40.44 8.35
C PRO A 345 -13.76 39.75 9.71
N ASP A 346 -12.60 39.50 10.30
CA ASP A 346 -12.48 38.93 11.64
C ASP A 346 -13.36 39.72 12.61
N ASP A 347 -14.53 39.17 12.95
CA ASP A 347 -15.38 39.71 14.00
C ASP A 347 -14.65 39.47 15.34
N ASP A 348 -13.95 40.51 15.77
CA ASP A 348 -13.67 40.90 17.16
C ASP A 348 -13.55 39.75 18.18
N VAL A 349 -12.34 39.20 18.29
CA VAL A 349 -11.89 38.62 19.56
C VAL A 349 -11.75 39.77 20.55
N LYS A 350 -12.78 39.99 21.37
CA LYS A 350 -12.64 40.80 22.58
C LYS A 350 -11.74 40.05 23.55
N ASP A 351 -10.56 40.60 23.79
CA ASP A 351 -9.73 40.24 24.94
C ASP A 351 -10.52 40.49 26.23
N PRO A 352 -10.55 39.54 27.19
CA PRO A 352 -11.13 39.78 28.50
C PRO A 352 -10.13 40.55 29.37
N GLU A 353 -10.57 41.70 29.91
CA GLU A 353 -10.00 42.30 31.13
C GLU A 353 -10.32 41.47 32.38
#